data_AF-B9IDZ0-F1
#
_entry.id   AF-B9IDZ0-F1
#
_cell.length_a   1.000
_cell.length_b   1.000
_cell.length_c   1.000
_cell.angle_alpha   90.00
_cell.angle_beta   90.00
_cell.angle_gamma   90.00
#
_symmetry.space_group_name_H-M   'P 1'
#
loop_
_entity.id
_entity.type
_entity.pdbx_description
1 polymer ?
#
loop_
_entity_poly.entity_id
_entity_poly.type
_entity_poly.pdbx_seq_one_letter_code
_entity_poly.pdbx_strand_id
1 'polypeptide(L)'
;MVKLASARENRMYGPRLARNRGEYMNAGLCVFAAIVLVGGFVAELSKEPKSGLVLLLIGLLLIMVVNLHDLVAHLAGIDYRFPLMGFDTQLALVVFAVPVVQASGALLSFFGILFLFIQEYKGYGHFKLERHALNLLIAGPALWVLGSIHNSCQIYERADGHVQILQQSVHIPFLMGSSLFLVGSILNIHEQAGRGHHGLKLLGKT
;
A
#
# COMPACT_ATOMS: atom_id res chain seq x y z
N MET A 1 7.86 5.61 -4.40
CA MET A 1 8.14 6.35 -3.15
C MET A 1 9.41 7.16 -3.32
N VAL A 2 9.30 8.48 -3.48
CA VAL A 2 10.46 9.38 -3.38
C VAL A 2 10.76 9.51 -1.89
N LYS A 3 11.86 8.90 -1.43
CA LYS A 3 12.36 9.04 -0.06
C LYS A 3 13.78 9.62 -0.10
N LEU A 4 14.08 10.44 0.91
CA LEU A 4 15.28 11.26 1.15
C LEU A 4 16.63 10.73 0.62
N ALA A 5 17.51 11.67 0.24
CA ALA A 5 18.95 11.45 0.14
C ALA A 5 19.64 11.15 1.50
N SER A 6 19.13 11.66 2.63
CA SER A 6 19.67 11.33 3.98
C SER A 6 19.19 9.97 4.51
N ALA A 7 17.95 9.58 4.21
CA ALA A 7 17.47 8.20 4.42
C ALA A 7 18.20 7.21 3.49
N ARG A 8 18.58 7.64 2.28
CA ARG A 8 19.49 6.90 1.38
C ARG A 8 20.91 6.76 1.94
N GLU A 9 21.40 7.74 2.69
CA GLU A 9 22.74 7.64 3.31
C GLU A 9 22.79 6.56 4.39
N ASN A 10 21.73 6.43 5.19
CA ASN A 10 21.67 5.43 6.26
C ASN A 10 21.17 4.05 5.78
N ARG A 11 20.53 3.92 4.61
CA ARG A 11 20.09 2.62 4.06
C ARG A 11 21.27 1.79 3.57
N MET A 12 21.38 0.57 4.07
CA MET A 12 22.26 -0.44 3.50
C MET A 12 21.47 -1.39 2.59
N TYR A 13 21.53 -1.13 1.28
CA TYR A 13 21.20 -2.12 0.24
C TYR A 13 22.44 -2.97 -0.12
N GLY A 14 23.30 -3.27 0.86
CA GLY A 14 24.58 -3.95 0.67
C GLY A 14 25.73 -3.00 0.27
N PRO A 15 26.84 -3.53 -0.31
CA PRO A 15 28.03 -2.74 -0.68
C PRO A 15 27.71 -1.55 -1.59
N ARG A 16 28.58 -0.53 -1.60
CA ARG A 16 28.37 0.77 -2.31
C ARG A 16 27.87 0.65 -3.76
N LEU A 17 28.30 -0.37 -4.51
CA LEU A 17 27.84 -0.66 -5.89
C LEU A 17 26.43 -1.31 -5.95
N ALA A 18 26.09 -2.16 -4.99
CA ALA A 18 24.78 -2.81 -4.91
C ALA A 18 23.68 -1.85 -4.46
N ARG A 19 24.05 -0.80 -3.71
CA ARG A 19 23.11 0.18 -3.16
C ARG A 19 22.25 0.86 -4.21
N ASN A 20 22.88 1.44 -5.23
CA ASN A 20 22.17 2.16 -6.29
C ASN A 20 21.25 1.21 -7.08
N ARG A 21 21.69 -0.04 -7.35
CA ARG A 21 20.89 -1.02 -8.09
C ARG A 21 19.64 -1.42 -7.31
N GLY A 22 19.77 -1.73 -6.01
CA GLY A 22 18.65 -2.09 -5.15
C GLY A 22 17.60 -0.99 -5.05
N GLU A 23 18.03 0.27 -4.97
CA GLU A 23 17.14 1.42 -4.97
C GLU A 23 16.35 1.58 -6.27
N TYR A 24 17.03 1.50 -7.42
CA TYR A 24 16.37 1.59 -8.72
C TYR A 24 15.42 0.42 -8.95
N MET A 25 15.80 -0.80 -8.55
CA MET A 25 14.91 -1.97 -8.64
C MET A 25 13.67 -1.78 -7.78
N ASN A 26 13.81 -1.32 -6.53
CA ASN A 26 12.66 -1.10 -5.64
C ASN A 26 11.74 0.01 -6.17
N ALA A 27 12.32 1.10 -6.70
CA ALA A 27 11.56 2.18 -7.33
C ALA A 27 10.82 1.70 -8.59
N GLY A 28 11.48 0.95 -9.45
CA GLY A 28 10.88 0.35 -10.65
C GLY A 28 9.75 -0.62 -10.30
N LEU A 29 9.95 -1.47 -9.30
CA LEU A 29 8.94 -2.41 -8.82
C LEU A 29 7.72 -1.69 -8.25
N CYS A 30 7.93 -0.56 -7.56
CA CYS A 30 6.83 0.28 -7.05
C CYS A 30 5.99 0.88 -8.19
N VAL A 31 6.63 1.39 -9.24
CA VAL A 31 5.93 1.95 -10.41
C VAL A 31 5.19 0.84 -11.17
N PHE A 32 5.86 -0.29 -11.39
CA PHE A 32 5.25 -1.47 -12.01
C PHE A 32 4.02 -1.95 -11.23
N ALA A 33 4.13 -2.06 -9.89
CA ALA A 33 3.01 -2.43 -9.03
C ALA A 33 1.84 -1.46 -9.14
N ALA A 34 2.10 -0.14 -9.22
CA ALA A 34 1.07 0.87 -9.42
C ALA A 34 0.36 0.69 -10.77
N ILE A 35 1.10 0.44 -11.86
CA ILE A 35 0.53 0.17 -13.19
C ILE A 35 -0.34 -1.09 -13.15
N VAL A 36 0.13 -2.16 -12.50
CA VAL A 36 -0.63 -3.41 -12.34
C VAL A 36 -1.91 -3.18 -11.53
N LEU A 37 -1.87 -2.39 -10.46
CA LEU A 37 -3.07 -2.05 -9.68
C LEU A 37 -4.08 -1.24 -10.50
N VAL A 38 -3.63 -0.23 -11.24
CA VAL A 38 -4.50 0.55 -12.14
C VAL A 38 -5.11 -0.37 -13.20
N GLY A 39 -4.31 -1.25 -13.81
CA GLY A 39 -4.79 -2.25 -14.77
C GLY A 39 -5.83 -3.20 -14.16
N GLY A 40 -5.62 -3.63 -12.91
CA GLY A 40 -6.58 -4.44 -12.15
C GLY A 40 -7.92 -3.72 -11.93
N PHE A 41 -7.89 -2.46 -11.48
CA PHE A 41 -9.11 -1.66 -11.32
C PHE A 41 -9.82 -1.40 -12.66
N VAL A 42 -9.09 -1.15 -13.74
CA VAL A 42 -9.68 -0.98 -15.08
C VAL A 42 -10.31 -2.30 -15.56
N ALA A 43 -9.69 -3.44 -15.28
CA ALA A 43 -10.24 -4.75 -15.61
C ALA A 43 -11.49 -5.09 -14.77
N GLU A 44 -11.59 -4.66 -13.51
CA GLU A 44 -12.83 -4.76 -12.71
C GLU A 44 -13.99 -3.96 -13.32
N LEU A 45 -13.70 -2.83 -13.98
CA LEU A 45 -14.71 -2.04 -14.71
C LEU A 45 -15.08 -2.65 -16.08
N SER A 46 -14.40 -3.72 -16.48
CA SER A 46 -14.63 -4.42 -17.75
C SER A 46 -15.57 -5.62 -17.58
N LYS A 47 -15.81 -6.36 -18.67
CA LYS A 47 -16.61 -7.59 -18.63
C LYS A 47 -15.86 -8.81 -18.05
N GLU A 48 -14.59 -8.65 -17.66
CA GLU A 48 -13.75 -9.72 -17.12
C GLU A 48 -13.27 -9.44 -15.68
N PRO A 49 -14.17 -9.45 -14.69
CA PRO A 49 -13.81 -9.13 -13.30
C PRO A 49 -12.82 -10.13 -12.69
N LYS A 50 -12.80 -11.39 -13.14
CA LYS A 50 -11.88 -12.42 -12.61
C LYS A 50 -10.41 -12.09 -12.88
N SER A 51 -10.10 -11.57 -14.06
CA SER A 51 -8.73 -11.17 -14.40
C SER A 51 -8.33 -9.91 -13.65
N GLY A 52 -9.27 -9.00 -13.40
CA GLY A 52 -9.12 -7.84 -12.51
C GLY A 52 -8.66 -8.21 -11.10
N LEU A 53 -9.38 -9.14 -10.44
CA LEU A 53 -9.04 -9.58 -9.09
C LEU A 53 -7.63 -10.15 -9.00
N VAL A 54 -7.22 -10.94 -10.00
CA VAL A 54 -5.87 -11.52 -10.06
C VAL A 54 -4.82 -10.43 -10.20
N LEU A 55 -5.03 -9.44 -11.07
CA LEU A 55 -4.12 -8.30 -11.22
C LEU A 55 -4.03 -7.48 -9.92
N LEU A 56 -5.15 -7.26 -9.23
CA LEU A 56 -5.16 -6.60 -7.93
C LEU A 56 -4.36 -7.38 -6.88
N LEU A 57 -4.51 -8.70 -6.82
CA LEU A 57 -3.72 -9.56 -5.92
C LEU A 57 -2.22 -9.47 -6.21
N ILE A 58 -1.82 -9.54 -7.48
CA ILE A 58 -0.42 -9.40 -7.89
C ILE A 58 0.11 -8.01 -7.50
N GLY A 59 -0.64 -6.94 -7.81
CA GLY A 59 -0.26 -5.58 -7.48
C GLY A 59 -0.07 -5.36 -5.98
N LEU A 60 -1.02 -5.84 -5.16
CA LEU A 60 -0.95 -5.74 -3.70
C LEU A 60 0.24 -6.52 -3.12
N LEU A 61 0.52 -7.72 -3.65
CA LEU A 61 1.69 -8.51 -3.26
C LEU A 61 2.99 -7.76 -3.56
N LEU A 62 3.10 -7.16 -4.75
CA LEU A 62 4.26 -6.37 -5.12
C LEU A 62 4.45 -5.15 -4.22
N ILE A 63 3.37 -4.42 -3.89
CA ILE A 63 3.42 -3.30 -2.94
C ILE A 63 3.89 -3.77 -1.56
N MET A 64 3.40 -4.91 -1.08
CA MET A 64 3.85 -5.49 0.19
C MET A 64 5.35 -5.81 0.15
N VAL A 65 5.83 -6.46 -0.90
CA VAL A 65 7.26 -6.80 -1.08
C VAL A 65 8.13 -5.54 -1.12
N VAL A 66 7.73 -4.52 -1.88
CA VAL A 66 8.45 -3.23 -1.96
C VAL A 66 8.58 -2.58 -0.59
N ASN A 67 7.50 -2.55 0.19
CA ASN A 67 7.52 -1.94 1.53
C ASN A 67 8.33 -2.78 2.53
N LEU A 68 8.24 -4.12 2.50
CA LEU A 68 9.04 -5.00 3.36
C LEU A 68 10.53 -4.89 3.02
N HIS A 69 10.88 -4.86 1.74
CA HIS A 69 12.25 -4.65 1.29
C HIS A 69 12.79 -3.28 1.73
N ASP A 70 11.97 -2.24 1.63
CA ASP A 70 12.30 -0.89 2.12
C ASP A 70 12.52 -0.86 3.64
N LEU A 71 11.70 -1.59 4.41
CA LEU A 71 11.84 -1.76 5.85
C LEU A 71 13.15 -2.47 6.22
N VAL A 72 13.45 -3.58 5.56
CA VAL A 72 14.67 -4.37 5.81
C VAL A 72 15.93 -3.55 5.51
N ALA A 73 15.94 -2.79 4.41
CA ALA A 73 17.07 -1.93 4.04
C ALA A 73 17.32 -0.82 5.09
N HIS A 74 16.25 -0.33 5.71
CA HIS A 74 16.33 0.64 6.81
C HIS A 74 16.80 0.02 8.11
N LEU A 75 16.30 -1.16 8.46
CA LEU A 75 16.73 -1.89 9.67
C LEU A 75 18.20 -2.31 9.58
N ALA A 76 18.64 -2.79 8.41
CA ALA A 76 20.04 -3.06 8.13
C ALA A 76 20.91 -1.79 8.23
N GLY A 77 20.36 -0.63 7.87
CA GLY A 77 21.01 0.66 8.00
C GLY A 77 21.32 1.11 9.43
N ILE A 78 20.53 0.64 10.40
CA ILE A 78 20.71 0.95 11.83
C ILE A 78 21.20 -0.26 12.62
N ASP A 79 21.74 -1.29 11.95
CA ASP A 79 22.18 -2.56 12.55
C ASP A 79 21.14 -3.20 13.49
N TYR A 80 19.84 -3.07 13.15
CA TYR A 80 18.72 -3.54 13.98
C TYR A 80 18.70 -2.98 15.41
N ARG A 81 19.34 -1.83 15.66
CA ARG A 81 19.39 -1.18 16.98
C ARG A 81 18.10 -0.40 17.26
N PHE A 82 17.04 -1.12 17.58
CA PHE A 82 15.72 -0.55 17.91
C PHE A 82 15.72 0.56 18.98
N PRO A 83 16.59 0.58 20.01
CA PRO A 83 16.61 1.68 20.98
C PRO A 83 16.83 3.07 20.37
N LEU A 84 17.45 3.16 19.18
CA LEU A 84 17.63 4.43 18.45
C LEU A 84 16.28 5.10 18.10
N MET A 85 15.22 4.32 17.92
CA MET A 85 13.88 4.84 17.62
C MET A 85 13.29 5.65 18.78
N GLY A 86 13.77 5.44 20.01
CA GLY A 86 13.34 6.24 21.17
C GLY A 86 13.95 7.64 21.20
N PHE A 87 15.03 7.88 20.47
CA PHE A 87 15.74 9.17 20.44
C PHE A 87 15.36 10.03 19.23
N ASP A 88 14.92 9.40 18.13
CA ASP A 88 14.53 10.09 16.90
C ASP A 88 13.10 9.67 16.49
N THR A 89 12.16 10.59 16.65
CA THR A 89 10.75 10.40 16.29
C THR A 89 10.54 10.26 14.79
N GLN A 90 11.40 10.86 13.96
CA GLN A 90 11.36 10.72 12.50
C GLN A 90 11.81 9.32 12.09
N LEU A 91 12.83 8.76 12.77
CA LEU A 91 13.23 7.36 12.57
C LEU A 91 12.09 6.39 12.94
N ALA A 92 11.43 6.61 14.08
CA ALA A 92 10.33 5.76 14.52
C ALA A 92 9.10 5.84 13.60
N LEU A 93 8.59 7.05 13.35
CA LEU A 93 7.31 7.23 12.67
C LEU A 93 7.43 7.13 11.15
N VAL A 94 8.50 7.68 10.56
CA VAL A 94 8.60 7.77 9.10
C VAL A 94 9.40 6.61 8.52
N VAL A 95 10.54 6.31 9.11
CA VAL A 95 11.45 5.29 8.56
C VAL A 95 10.95 3.88 8.87
N PHE A 96 10.50 3.63 10.09
CA PHE A 96 10.00 2.33 10.52
C PHE A 96 8.48 2.17 10.35
N ALA A 97 7.67 3.07 10.91
CA ALA A 97 6.22 2.85 10.93
C ALA A 97 5.57 2.97 9.56
N VAL A 98 6.02 3.85 8.65
CA VAL A 98 5.42 3.97 7.30
C VAL A 98 5.49 2.63 6.53
N PRO A 99 6.67 2.00 6.30
CA PRO A 99 6.71 0.72 5.59
C PRO A 99 5.89 -0.39 6.26
N VAL A 100 5.90 -0.46 7.59
CA VAL A 100 5.13 -1.46 8.37
C VAL A 100 3.63 -1.28 8.14
N VAL A 101 3.15 -0.05 8.29
CA VAL A 101 1.73 0.29 8.13
C VAL A 101 1.28 0.09 6.68
N GLN A 102 2.09 0.49 5.69
CA GLN A 102 1.79 0.31 4.27
C GLN A 102 1.78 -1.17 3.86
N ALA A 103 2.75 -1.97 4.32
CA ALA A 103 2.80 -3.40 4.07
C ALA A 103 1.60 -4.11 4.73
N SER A 104 1.25 -3.73 5.95
CA SER A 104 0.08 -4.26 6.66
C SER A 104 -1.22 -3.90 5.93
N GLY A 105 -1.35 -2.65 5.46
CA GLY A 105 -2.50 -2.23 4.65
C GLY A 105 -2.63 -3.02 3.35
N ALA A 106 -1.51 -3.25 2.65
CA ALA A 106 -1.49 -4.06 1.45
C ALA A 106 -1.86 -5.53 1.72
N LEU A 107 -1.40 -6.09 2.85
CA LEU A 107 -1.73 -7.44 3.29
C LEU A 107 -3.24 -7.59 3.60
N LEU A 108 -3.83 -6.64 4.34
CA LEU A 108 -5.26 -6.67 4.64
C LEU A 108 -6.10 -6.54 3.36
N SER A 109 -5.76 -5.60 2.49
CA SER A 109 -6.41 -5.46 1.17
C SER A 109 -6.26 -6.74 0.35
N PHE A 110 -5.09 -7.39 0.37
CA PHE A 110 -4.85 -8.64 -0.34
C PHE A 110 -5.78 -9.75 0.15
N PHE A 111 -5.91 -9.93 1.47
CA PHE A 111 -6.84 -10.91 2.03
C PHE A 111 -8.30 -10.56 1.72
N GLY A 112 -8.67 -9.28 1.73
CA GLY A 112 -10.00 -8.82 1.33
C GLY A 112 -10.34 -9.23 -0.11
N ILE A 113 -9.46 -8.92 -1.06
CA ILE A 113 -9.62 -9.31 -2.47
C ILE A 113 -9.56 -10.84 -2.65
N LEU A 114 -8.69 -11.54 -1.91
CA LEU A 114 -8.56 -12.99 -1.98
C LEU A 114 -9.85 -13.68 -1.53
N PHE A 115 -10.50 -13.17 -0.48
CA PHE A 115 -11.78 -13.69 -0.02
C PHE A 115 -12.88 -13.51 -1.07
N LEU A 116 -12.95 -12.34 -1.73
CA LEU A 116 -13.87 -12.13 -2.86
C LEU A 116 -13.56 -13.07 -4.02
N PHE A 117 -12.28 -13.30 -4.34
CA PHE A 117 -11.85 -14.21 -5.39
C PHE A 117 -12.23 -15.68 -5.11
N ILE A 118 -11.99 -16.16 -3.89
CA ILE A 118 -12.37 -17.53 -3.47
C ILE A 118 -13.88 -17.70 -3.56
N GLN A 119 -14.63 -16.67 -3.19
CA GLN A 119 -16.07 -16.70 -3.25
C GLN A 119 -16.59 -16.78 -4.68
N GLU A 120 -16.03 -15.98 -5.59
CA GLU A 120 -16.37 -16.00 -7.00
C GLU A 120 -16.12 -17.39 -7.63
N TYR A 121 -15.04 -18.08 -7.21
CA TYR A 121 -14.73 -19.41 -7.71
C TYR A 121 -15.61 -20.52 -7.11
N LYS A 122 -15.92 -20.44 -5.81
CA LYS A 122 -16.67 -21.51 -5.11
C LYS A 122 -18.19 -21.41 -5.25
N GLY A 123 -18.72 -20.25 -5.66
CA GLY A 123 -20.16 -20.05 -5.89
C GLY A 123 -20.97 -20.06 -4.59
N TYR A 124 -21.46 -18.87 -4.19
CA TYR A 124 -22.55 -18.64 -3.23
C TYR A 124 -22.63 -19.58 -2.02
N GLY A 125 -22.02 -19.20 -0.90
CA GLY A 125 -22.32 -19.87 0.37
C GLY A 125 -21.64 -19.39 1.63
N HIS A 126 -20.77 -18.36 1.60
CA HIS A 126 -19.98 -17.97 2.78
C HIS A 126 -20.19 -16.49 3.14
N PHE A 127 -21.41 -16.14 3.56
CA PHE A 127 -21.77 -14.81 4.08
C PHE A 127 -20.78 -14.26 5.13
N LYS A 128 -20.21 -15.15 5.95
CA LYS A 128 -19.18 -14.77 6.93
C LYS A 128 -17.91 -14.25 6.24
N LEU A 129 -17.52 -14.85 5.12
CA LEU A 129 -16.32 -14.46 4.37
C LEU A 129 -16.52 -13.12 3.67
N GLU A 130 -17.71 -12.84 3.11
CA GLU A 130 -18.08 -11.54 2.53
C GLU A 130 -17.91 -10.41 3.55
N ARG A 131 -18.50 -10.57 4.74
CA ARG A 131 -18.40 -9.58 5.81
C ARG A 131 -16.95 -9.32 6.21
N HIS A 132 -16.12 -10.36 6.29
CA HIS A 132 -14.70 -10.21 6.60
C HIS A 132 -13.94 -9.54 5.46
N ALA A 133 -14.23 -9.88 4.21
CA ALA A 133 -13.63 -9.27 3.03
C ALA A 133 -13.87 -7.76 3.02
N LEU A 134 -15.11 -7.34 3.26
CA LEU A 134 -15.51 -5.94 3.34
C LEU A 134 -14.80 -5.21 4.48
N ASN A 135 -14.76 -5.78 5.69
CA ASN A 135 -14.04 -5.18 6.81
C ASN A 135 -12.53 -5.02 6.51
N LEU A 136 -11.92 -6.01 5.86
CA LEU A 136 -10.52 -5.96 5.43
C LEU A 136 -10.29 -4.89 4.36
N LEU A 137 -11.24 -4.70 3.45
CA LEU A 137 -11.22 -3.63 2.44
C LEU A 137 -11.47 -2.23 3.02
N ILE A 138 -11.95 -2.07 4.26
CA ILE A 138 -11.86 -0.79 4.99
C ILE A 138 -10.51 -0.68 5.70
N ALA A 139 -10.12 -1.74 6.41
CA ALA A 139 -8.94 -1.72 7.27
C ALA A 139 -7.65 -1.50 6.47
N GLY A 140 -7.52 -2.13 5.29
CA GLY A 140 -6.37 -1.95 4.40
C GLY A 140 -6.17 -0.49 3.97
N PRO A 141 -7.18 0.16 3.36
CA PRO A 141 -7.12 1.57 2.98
C PRO A 141 -6.96 2.52 4.18
N ALA A 142 -7.56 2.21 5.33
CA ALA A 142 -7.36 3.00 6.55
C ALA A 142 -5.88 2.99 6.98
N LEU A 143 -5.20 1.84 6.90
CA LEU A 143 -3.76 1.77 7.12
C LEU A 143 -2.98 2.52 6.04
N TRP A 144 -3.38 2.47 4.77
CA TRP A 144 -2.73 3.29 3.73
C TRP A 144 -2.83 4.79 4.00
N VAL A 145 -3.99 5.28 4.47
CA VAL A 145 -4.18 6.67 4.90
C VAL A 145 -3.28 7.00 6.08
N LEU A 146 -3.25 6.14 7.12
CA LEU A 146 -2.37 6.33 8.27
C LEU A 146 -0.89 6.40 7.86
N GLY A 147 -0.46 5.49 6.96
CA GLY A 147 0.88 5.52 6.41
C GLY A 147 1.17 6.77 5.59
N SER A 148 0.18 7.30 4.85
CA SER A 148 0.29 8.59 4.16
C SER A 148 0.45 9.76 5.12
N ILE A 149 -0.31 9.78 6.22
CA ILE A 149 -0.19 10.79 7.29
C ILE A 149 1.21 10.73 7.92
N HIS A 150 1.69 9.54 8.29
CA HIS A 150 3.05 9.37 8.80
C HIS A 150 4.09 9.88 7.79
N ASN A 151 3.87 9.64 6.49
CA ASN A 151 4.75 10.12 5.44
C ASN A 151 4.68 11.66 5.25
N SER A 152 3.59 12.32 5.65
CA SER A 152 3.48 13.78 5.67
C SER A 152 4.32 14.42 6.77
N CYS A 153 4.54 13.72 7.88
CA CYS A 153 5.38 14.19 8.99
C CYS A 153 6.88 14.19 8.64
N GLN A 154 7.26 13.77 7.44
CA GLN A 154 8.64 13.74 7.00
C GLN A 154 9.14 15.16 6.66
N ILE A 155 10.10 15.66 7.44
CA ILE A 155 10.74 16.98 7.26
C ILE A 155 12.13 16.81 6.64
N TYR A 156 12.50 17.72 5.73
CA TYR A 156 13.76 17.67 4.95
C TYR A 156 14.73 18.78 5.37
N GLU A 157 15.36 18.65 6.54
CA GLU A 157 16.27 19.69 7.04
C GLU A 157 17.49 19.96 6.14
N ARG A 158 17.92 18.97 5.34
CA ARG A 158 19.08 19.07 4.44
C ARG A 158 18.75 19.08 2.94
N ALA A 159 17.46 19.05 2.56
CA ALA A 159 17.09 19.03 1.14
C ALA A 159 16.62 20.42 0.68
N ASP A 160 17.06 20.80 -0.52
CA ASP A 160 16.60 22.02 -1.19
C ASP A 160 15.07 22.03 -1.35
N GLY A 161 14.46 23.21 -1.31
CA GLY A 161 13.01 23.41 -1.40
C GLY A 161 12.42 22.79 -2.68
N HIS A 162 13.17 22.78 -3.78
CA HIS A 162 12.78 22.11 -5.02
C HIS A 162 12.56 20.60 -4.85
N VAL A 163 13.41 19.93 -4.07
CA VAL A 163 13.29 18.50 -3.77
C VAL A 163 12.07 18.24 -2.88
N GLN A 164 11.80 19.15 -1.93
CA GLN A 164 10.62 19.05 -1.07
C GLN A 164 9.33 19.19 -1.89
N ILE A 165 9.27 20.13 -2.83
CA ILE A 165 8.13 20.31 -3.74
C ILE A 165 7.94 19.06 -4.62
N LEU A 166 9.02 18.53 -5.21
CA LEU A 166 8.95 17.32 -6.03
C LEU A 166 8.49 16.10 -5.22
N GLN A 167 8.80 16.03 -3.93
CA GLN A 167 8.28 14.97 -3.10
C GLN A 167 6.79 15.17 -2.79
N GLN A 168 6.36 16.40 -2.48
CA GLN A 168 4.96 16.69 -2.24
C GLN A 168 4.08 16.44 -3.47
N SER A 169 4.61 16.67 -4.68
CA SER A 169 3.88 16.35 -5.92
C SER A 169 3.61 14.85 -6.11
N VAL A 170 4.37 13.98 -5.45
CA VAL A 170 4.12 12.53 -5.42
C VAL A 170 3.30 12.12 -4.20
N HIS A 171 3.54 12.76 -3.05
CA HIS A 171 2.81 12.47 -1.80
C HIS A 171 1.33 12.81 -1.92
N ILE A 172 1.00 14.03 -2.37
CA ILE A 172 -0.39 14.52 -2.39
C ILE A 172 -1.31 13.61 -3.19
N PRO A 173 -0.97 13.17 -4.42
CA PRO A 173 -1.79 12.21 -5.16
C PRO A 173 -1.95 10.86 -4.43
N PHE A 174 -0.91 10.39 -3.74
CA PHE A 174 -0.97 9.14 -2.99
C PHE A 174 -1.90 9.25 -1.77
N LEU A 175 -1.79 10.35 -1.01
CA LEU A 175 -2.71 10.65 0.10
C LEU A 175 -4.15 10.76 -0.40
N MET A 176 -4.36 11.46 -1.51
CA MET A 176 -5.67 11.60 -2.14
C MET A 176 -6.24 10.23 -2.56
N GLY A 177 -5.45 9.41 -3.25
CA GLY A 177 -5.84 8.07 -3.66
C GLY A 177 -6.21 7.17 -2.48
N SER A 178 -5.37 7.14 -1.43
CA SER A 178 -5.65 6.35 -0.23
C SER A 178 -6.93 6.81 0.49
N SER A 179 -7.16 8.12 0.57
CA SER A 179 -8.37 8.70 1.17
C SER A 179 -9.63 8.37 0.36
N LEU A 180 -9.57 8.54 -0.97
CA LEU A 180 -10.68 8.21 -1.87
C LEU A 180 -11.02 6.72 -1.81
N PHE A 181 -10.01 5.85 -1.74
CA PHE A 181 -10.23 4.42 -1.63
C PHE A 181 -10.86 4.02 -0.29
N LEU A 182 -10.47 4.67 0.81
CA LEU A 182 -11.12 4.49 2.11
C LEU A 182 -12.58 4.95 2.10
N VAL A 183 -12.86 6.16 1.59
CA VAL A 183 -14.22 6.69 1.48
C VAL A 183 -15.08 5.79 0.60
N GLY A 184 -14.56 5.35 -0.56
CA GLY A 184 -15.24 4.41 -1.44
C GLY A 184 -15.58 3.10 -0.75
N SER A 185 -14.65 2.57 0.06
CA SER A 185 -14.88 1.33 0.82
C SER A 185 -15.97 1.48 1.89
N ILE A 186 -16.01 2.62 2.59
CA ILE A 186 -17.06 2.94 3.57
C ILE A 186 -18.42 3.06 2.88
N LEU A 187 -18.50 3.81 1.78
CA LEU A 187 -19.74 3.98 1.02
C LEU A 187 -20.25 2.65 0.47
N ASN A 188 -19.35 1.80 -0.03
CA ASN A 188 -19.69 0.48 -0.56
C ASN A 188 -20.35 -0.42 0.51
N ILE A 189 -19.81 -0.42 1.73
CA ILE A 189 -20.39 -1.19 2.83
C ILE A 189 -21.74 -0.65 3.27
N HIS A 190 -21.92 0.67 3.29
CA HIS A 190 -23.22 1.27 3.59
C HIS A 190 -24.28 0.90 2.55
N GLU A 191 -23.95 0.91 1.25
CA GLU A 191 -24.89 0.51 0.20
C GLU A 191 -25.24 -0.99 0.27
N GLN A 192 -24.26 -1.84 0.60
CA GLN A 192 -24.47 -3.29 0.74
C GLN A 192 -25.18 -3.69 2.04
N ALA A 193 -25.02 -2.91 3.11
CA ALA A 193 -25.80 -3.14 4.33
C ALA A 193 -27.31 -2.93 4.07
N GLY A 194 -27.67 -2.10 3.07
CA GLY A 194 -29.06 -1.86 2.66
C GLY A 194 -29.60 -2.78 1.57
N ARG A 195 -28.75 -3.56 0.88
CA ARG A 195 -29.16 -4.44 -0.25
C ARG A 195 -28.48 -5.80 -0.11
N GLY A 196 -29.26 -6.89 -0.16
CA GLY A 196 -28.77 -8.28 -0.15
C GLY A 196 -28.00 -8.68 -1.42
N HIS A 197 -27.00 -7.91 -1.81
CA HIS A 197 -26.07 -8.22 -2.90
C HIS A 197 -25.01 -9.20 -2.42
N HIS A 198 -24.53 -10.04 -3.33
CA HIS A 198 -23.60 -11.13 -3.04
C HIS A 198 -22.57 -11.29 -4.16
N GLY A 199 -21.38 -11.78 -3.82
CA GLY A 199 -20.29 -12.03 -4.76
C GLY A 199 -19.78 -10.76 -5.43
N LEU A 200 -19.47 -10.79 -6.74
CA LEU A 200 -18.96 -9.64 -7.49
C LEU A 200 -19.87 -8.41 -7.51
N LYS A 201 -21.17 -8.57 -7.23
CA LYS A 201 -22.08 -7.43 -7.05
C LYS A 201 -21.71 -6.55 -5.84
N LEU A 202 -20.79 -6.99 -5.00
CA LEU A 202 -20.18 -6.22 -3.91
C LEU A 202 -19.08 -5.25 -4.39
N LEU A 203 -18.64 -5.32 -5.64
CA LEU A 203 -17.65 -4.38 -6.21
C LEU A 203 -18.29 -3.35 -7.16
N GLY A 204 -19.55 -3.57 -7.56
CA GLY A 204 -20.34 -2.65 -8.37
C GLY A 204 -21.52 -3.34 -9.06
N LYS A 205 -22.40 -2.56 -9.72
CA LYS A 205 -23.39 -3.12 -10.65
C LYS A 205 -22.68 -3.47 -11.97
N THR A 206 -22.45 -4.76 -12.21
CA THR A 206 -22.19 -5.29 -13.56
C THR A 206 -23.43 -5.15 -14.44
#